data_AF-A0A971XFQ8-F1
#
_entry.id   AF-A0A971XFQ8-F1
#
_cell.length_a   1.000
_cell.length_b   1.000
_cell.length_c   1.000
_cell.angle_alpha   90.00
_cell.angle_beta   90.00
_cell.angle_gamma   90.00
#
_symmetry.space_group_name_H-M   'P 1'
#
loop_
_entity.id
_entity.type
_entity.pdbx_description
1 polymer ?
#
loop_
_entity_poly.entity_id
_entity_poly.type
_entity_poly.pdbx_seq_one_letter_code
_entity_poly.pdbx_strand_id
1 'polypeptide(L)'
;MKFKFLLCIFLLIINTSLVLSQNPTNDEALALEFYQRGDYQNAASIYEKLYYRNANTYIYDNFLNSLIKINKFKEAEKLISTQLKNNPSARYYIDLLEVYDLQNDNKKFQKTWEDILKIATNNEVFYLDLAQACEFKNKIDWSIKILEAGAKALPSSKQINENLAIKYVEAKDYKNASLMITNLIKNLPDNKDWLIKVFTSVMQVDRADEFAPILKDVLLNFISNNPKSQLYNELLIWFYNQTGNFEAAINQAVAYEKRTNGQGQILFELGDDLLNIGKNQFAINAFEKLITQFPNSPYTLKARVLLLNEKMKNVLAHSTIDALEINNLKNEIEKFISEYPEFRYQPDFMINYSKILCFYLHDCNKGLNNLQEILKKNVSVTPLQAQVKFAMVDIYLAMDNPWDAILLCGQVEKDFKEDTTGYYAKYYKAYIYYLMGDIQFAKAQFDVLKGSTTKFVANDAINKSVFIQENIAFDSSYVPLQYFAKAEYMEHIFDFYKALDYLDTILVTYSSHPIIDDVLFKKAQIYKKLSQYDIAIAELTKIIDNYYFEVIADDALYDLAMIYADVYKNYDKAKELLLQLITDFPVSIYVDMARLQLNKFKNNS
;
A
#
# COMPACT_ATOMS: atom_id res chain seq x y z
N MET A 1 84.19 22.45 -11.11
CA MET A 1 84.27 21.08 -11.67
C MET A 1 84.47 19.98 -10.61
N LYS A 2 83.77 20.01 -9.46
CA LYS A 2 83.80 18.90 -8.48
C LYS A 2 82.43 18.49 -7.92
N PHE A 3 81.32 19.03 -8.44
CA PHE A 3 79.96 18.68 -7.98
C PHE A 3 79.11 17.91 -9.01
N LYS A 4 79.56 17.77 -10.26
CA LYS A 4 78.88 16.96 -11.28
C LYS A 4 79.31 15.48 -11.30
N PHE A 5 80.39 15.12 -10.61
CA PHE A 5 80.91 13.74 -10.63
C PHE A 5 80.31 12.85 -9.53
N LEU A 6 79.76 13.42 -8.45
CA LEU A 6 79.08 12.65 -7.39
C LEU A 6 77.62 12.30 -7.72
N LEU A 7 76.96 13.08 -8.59
CA LEU A 7 75.56 12.81 -8.98
C LEU A 7 75.43 11.61 -9.95
N CYS A 8 76.47 11.32 -10.73
CA CYS A 8 76.48 10.19 -11.67
C CYS A 8 76.77 8.83 -11.00
N ILE A 9 77.34 8.81 -9.79
CA ILE A 9 77.63 7.57 -9.06
C ILE A 9 76.45 7.15 -8.17
N PHE A 10 75.58 8.09 -7.76
CA PHE A 10 74.36 7.76 -7.02
C PHE A 10 73.22 7.25 -7.93
N LEU A 11 73.25 7.56 -9.23
CA LEU A 11 72.28 7.09 -10.22
C LEU A 11 72.60 5.71 -10.83
N LEU A 12 73.78 5.13 -10.52
CA LEU A 12 74.20 3.84 -11.07
C LEU A 12 74.04 2.65 -10.09
N ILE A 13 73.56 2.86 -8.87
CA ILE A 13 73.42 1.80 -7.84
C ILE A 13 71.95 1.37 -7.61
N ILE A 14 70.97 2.00 -8.28
CA ILE A 14 69.54 1.61 -8.16
C ILE A 14 69.10 0.61 -9.25
N ASN A 15 70.00 0.20 -10.17
CA ASN A 15 69.62 -0.64 -11.33
C ASN A 15 70.07 -2.10 -11.29
N THR A 16 70.37 -2.69 -10.12
CA THR A 16 70.69 -4.12 -10.05
C THR A 16 70.10 -4.81 -8.83
N SER A 17 68.78 -4.92 -8.79
CA SER A 17 68.08 -6.00 -8.07
C SER A 17 66.60 -5.95 -8.38
N LEU A 18 66.16 -6.66 -9.43
CA LEU A 18 64.85 -7.32 -9.52
C LEU A 18 64.76 -8.05 -10.86
N VAL A 19 65.41 -9.21 -10.94
CA VAL A 19 64.91 -10.30 -11.77
C VAL A 19 64.22 -11.26 -10.81
N LEU A 20 62.92 -11.47 -11.08
CA LEU A 20 61.98 -12.52 -10.61
C LEU A 20 60.66 -11.98 -10.01
N SER A 21 59.85 -11.35 -10.86
CA SER A 21 58.42 -11.71 -10.98
C SER A 21 57.95 -11.39 -12.40
N GLN A 22 57.63 -12.40 -13.21
CA GLN A 22 56.92 -12.18 -14.48
C GLN A 22 55.51 -11.71 -14.14
N ASN A 23 55.23 -10.42 -14.33
CA ASN A 23 53.92 -9.81 -14.11
C ASN A 23 52.93 -10.29 -15.20
N PRO A 24 51.84 -10.99 -14.85
CA PRO A 24 50.79 -11.40 -15.80
C PRO A 24 49.96 -10.24 -16.38
N THR A 25 50.22 -8.99 -15.98
CA THR A 25 49.31 -7.85 -16.16
C THR A 25 49.41 -7.07 -17.47
N ASN A 26 50.51 -7.19 -18.24
CA ASN A 26 50.71 -6.33 -19.43
C ASN A 26 50.02 -6.87 -20.70
N ASP A 27 50.08 -8.18 -20.94
CA ASP A 27 49.47 -8.80 -22.12
C ASP A 27 47.94 -8.82 -22.02
N GLU A 28 47.38 -9.05 -20.82
CA GLU A 28 45.94 -9.03 -20.58
C GLU A 28 45.35 -7.63 -20.77
N ALA A 29 46.03 -6.59 -20.25
CA ALA A 29 45.63 -5.20 -20.44
C ALA A 29 45.67 -4.79 -21.92
N LEU A 30 46.72 -5.20 -22.64
CA LEU A 30 46.86 -4.94 -24.07
C LEU A 30 45.78 -5.66 -24.90
N ALA A 31 45.49 -6.93 -24.58
CA ALA A 31 44.43 -7.68 -25.23
C ALA A 31 43.04 -7.05 -25.02
N LEU A 32 42.78 -6.56 -23.79
CA LEU A 32 41.55 -5.85 -23.47
C LEU A 32 41.45 -4.51 -24.20
N GLU A 33 42.55 -3.76 -24.33
CA GLU A 33 42.60 -2.51 -25.09
C GLU A 33 42.26 -2.73 -26.57
N PHE A 34 42.84 -3.76 -27.21
CA PHE A 34 42.48 -4.15 -28.57
C PHE A 34 41.02 -4.57 -28.68
N TYR A 35 40.52 -5.37 -27.73
CA TYR A 35 39.13 -5.81 -27.69
C TYR A 35 38.14 -4.64 -27.59
N GLN A 36 38.40 -3.68 -26.69
CA GLN A 36 37.55 -2.50 -26.50
C GLN A 36 37.56 -1.56 -27.70
N ARG A 37 38.67 -1.51 -28.46
CA ARG A 37 38.77 -0.77 -29.73
C ARG A 37 38.10 -1.47 -30.92
N GLY A 38 37.62 -2.70 -30.74
CA GLY A 38 37.05 -3.52 -31.81
C GLY A 38 38.10 -4.19 -32.71
N ASP A 39 39.38 -4.13 -32.35
CA ASP A 39 40.46 -4.83 -33.06
C ASP A 39 40.54 -6.29 -32.57
N TYR A 40 39.50 -7.05 -32.90
CA TYR A 40 39.34 -8.43 -32.48
C TYR A 40 40.40 -9.37 -33.07
N GLN A 41 41.04 -9.00 -34.19
CA GLN A 41 42.08 -9.80 -34.81
C GLN A 41 43.34 -9.83 -33.93
N ASN A 42 43.81 -8.65 -33.51
CA ASN A 42 44.97 -8.55 -32.62
C ASN A 42 44.63 -9.05 -31.22
N ALA A 43 43.42 -8.75 -30.72
CA ALA A 43 42.95 -9.29 -29.44
C ALA A 43 42.96 -10.82 -29.44
N ALA A 44 42.42 -11.49 -30.47
CA ALA A 44 42.41 -12.95 -30.56
C ALA A 44 43.82 -13.55 -30.52
N SER A 45 44.79 -12.93 -31.20
CA SER A 45 46.18 -13.44 -31.22
C SER A 45 46.84 -13.39 -29.84
N ILE A 46 46.57 -12.35 -29.05
CA ILE A 46 47.11 -12.23 -27.69
C ILE A 46 46.35 -13.16 -26.74
N TYR A 47 45.01 -13.19 -26.82
CA TYR A 47 44.19 -14.07 -25.98
C TYR A 47 44.46 -15.56 -26.23
N GLU A 48 44.79 -15.97 -27.45
CA GLU A 48 45.23 -17.35 -27.74
C GLU A 48 46.46 -17.74 -26.92
N LYS A 49 47.50 -16.89 -26.92
CA LYS A 49 48.73 -17.12 -26.15
C LYS A 49 48.46 -17.15 -24.65
N LEU A 50 47.63 -16.22 -24.18
CA LEU A 50 47.22 -16.15 -22.78
C LEU A 50 46.44 -17.39 -22.35
N TYR A 51 45.52 -17.87 -23.19
CA TYR A 51 44.72 -19.05 -22.94
C TYR A 51 45.59 -20.31 -22.77
N TYR A 52 46.59 -20.51 -23.63
CA TYR A 52 47.51 -21.64 -23.51
C TYR A 52 48.52 -21.52 -22.36
N ARG A 53 48.76 -20.31 -21.84
CA ARG A 53 49.63 -20.08 -20.68
C ARG A 53 48.90 -20.29 -19.36
N ASN A 54 47.70 -19.72 -19.21
CA ASN A 54 46.88 -19.80 -18.01
C ASN A 54 45.40 -19.61 -18.38
N ALA A 55 44.70 -20.71 -18.67
CA ALA A 55 43.29 -20.68 -19.02
C ALA A 55 42.43 -20.31 -17.79
N ASN A 56 41.70 -19.20 -17.89
CA ASN A 56 40.64 -18.84 -16.95
C ASN A 56 39.40 -18.38 -17.73
N THR A 57 38.27 -18.23 -17.03
CA THR A 57 36.99 -17.82 -17.62
C THR A 57 37.07 -16.52 -18.42
N TYR A 58 37.71 -15.50 -17.86
CA TYR A 58 37.82 -14.19 -18.50
C TYR A 58 38.61 -14.25 -19.81
N ILE A 59 39.73 -14.98 -19.84
CA ILE A 59 40.56 -15.14 -21.03
C ILE A 59 39.82 -15.96 -22.07
N TYR A 60 39.15 -17.04 -21.66
CA TYR A 60 38.32 -17.85 -22.55
C TYR A 60 37.23 -17.03 -23.23
N ASP A 61 36.47 -16.24 -22.48
CA ASP A 61 35.35 -15.45 -23.00
C ASP A 61 35.80 -14.43 -24.04
N ASN A 62 36.85 -13.67 -23.70
CA ASN A 62 37.35 -12.67 -24.63
C ASN A 62 38.00 -13.33 -25.86
N PHE A 63 38.65 -14.50 -25.70
CA PHE A 63 39.20 -15.24 -26.83
C PHE A 63 38.08 -15.73 -27.77
N LEU A 64 37.08 -16.42 -27.21
CA LEU A 64 35.95 -16.95 -27.97
C LEU A 64 35.19 -15.82 -28.68
N ASN A 65 34.86 -14.74 -27.96
CA ASN A 65 34.17 -13.60 -28.52
C ASN A 65 34.98 -12.94 -29.64
N SER A 66 36.30 -12.81 -29.47
CA SER A 66 37.17 -12.26 -30.52
C SER A 66 37.15 -13.13 -31.76
N LEU A 67 37.26 -14.47 -31.62
CA LEU A 67 37.18 -15.43 -32.72
C LEU A 67 35.83 -15.35 -33.46
N ILE A 68 34.72 -15.22 -32.72
CA ILE A 68 33.38 -15.07 -33.28
C ILE A 68 33.27 -13.76 -34.07
N LYS A 69 33.75 -12.63 -33.53
CA LYS A 69 33.66 -11.32 -34.18
C LYS A 69 34.45 -11.21 -35.48
N ILE A 70 35.51 -12.00 -35.63
CA ILE A 70 36.29 -12.11 -36.89
C ILE A 70 35.88 -13.30 -37.76
N ASN A 71 34.73 -13.93 -37.47
CA ASN A 71 34.16 -15.06 -38.21
C ASN A 71 35.08 -16.31 -38.30
N LYS A 72 36.01 -16.47 -37.36
CA LYS A 72 36.88 -17.65 -37.26
C LYS A 72 36.20 -18.81 -36.53
N PHE A 73 35.02 -19.20 -37.03
CA PHE A 73 34.16 -20.15 -36.34
C PHE A 73 34.75 -21.56 -36.18
N LYS A 74 35.62 -22.02 -37.10
CA LYS A 74 36.31 -23.32 -36.96
C LYS A 74 37.29 -23.33 -35.78
N GLU A 75 37.96 -22.20 -35.54
CA GLU A 75 38.88 -22.05 -34.41
C GLU A 75 38.08 -21.95 -33.09
N ALA A 76 36.94 -21.24 -33.11
CA ALA A 76 36.00 -21.20 -31.99
C ALA A 76 35.44 -22.60 -31.65
N GLU A 77 34.96 -23.36 -32.63
CA GLU A 77 34.49 -24.75 -32.45
C GLU A 77 35.58 -25.64 -31.84
N LYS A 78 36.83 -25.49 -32.29
CA LYS A 78 37.97 -26.23 -31.73
C LYS A 78 38.24 -25.83 -30.28
N LEU A 79 38.26 -24.54 -29.96
CA LEU A 79 38.44 -24.02 -28.61
C LEU A 79 37.39 -24.56 -27.65
N ILE A 80 36.11 -24.47 -28.03
CA ILE A 80 34.98 -24.96 -27.23
C ILE A 80 35.06 -26.47 -27.06
N SER A 81 35.34 -27.22 -28.14
CA SER A 81 35.48 -28.68 -28.09
C SER A 81 36.61 -29.14 -27.17
N THR A 82 37.73 -28.40 -27.11
CA THR A 82 38.80 -28.66 -26.16
C THR A 82 38.33 -28.44 -24.72
N GLN A 83 37.55 -27.39 -24.45
CA GLN A 83 37.01 -27.18 -23.11
C GLN A 83 35.98 -28.21 -22.70
N LEU A 84 35.08 -28.61 -23.60
CA LEU A 84 34.14 -29.69 -23.33
C LEU A 84 34.83 -31.02 -23.01
N LYS A 85 36.00 -31.31 -23.61
CA LYS A 85 36.79 -32.51 -23.28
C LYS A 85 37.44 -32.43 -21.90
N ASN A 86 37.93 -31.26 -21.51
CA ASN A 86 38.65 -31.08 -20.25
C ASN A 86 37.71 -30.91 -19.05
N ASN A 87 36.63 -30.17 -19.25
CA ASN A 87 35.65 -29.84 -18.22
C ASN A 87 34.26 -29.66 -18.86
N PRO A 88 33.51 -30.77 -19.05
CA PRO A 88 32.15 -30.71 -19.60
C PRO A 88 31.25 -29.83 -18.72
N SER A 89 30.70 -28.75 -19.29
CA SER A 89 29.79 -27.84 -18.58
C SER A 89 28.70 -27.31 -19.51
N ALA A 90 27.54 -26.98 -18.93
CA ALA A 90 26.39 -26.49 -19.68
C ALA A 90 26.72 -25.25 -20.51
N ARG A 91 27.52 -24.34 -19.95
CA ARG A 91 28.02 -23.13 -20.61
C ARG A 91 28.65 -23.42 -21.98
N TYR A 92 29.61 -24.34 -22.03
CA TYR A 92 30.36 -24.60 -23.26
C TYR A 92 29.49 -25.29 -24.32
N TYR A 93 28.45 -26.02 -23.91
CA TYR A 93 27.47 -26.54 -24.85
C TYR A 93 26.62 -25.42 -25.47
N ILE A 94 26.21 -24.43 -24.69
CA ILE A 94 25.49 -23.25 -25.22
C ILE A 94 26.39 -22.39 -26.11
N ASP A 95 27.67 -22.21 -25.76
CA ASP A 95 28.65 -21.55 -26.62
C ASP A 95 28.78 -22.26 -27.98
N LEU A 96 28.76 -23.60 -27.99
CA LEU A 96 28.83 -24.39 -29.22
C LEU A 96 27.57 -24.22 -30.08
N LEU A 97 26.38 -24.22 -29.46
CA LEU A 97 25.12 -23.95 -30.15
C LEU A 97 25.10 -22.55 -30.76
N GLU A 98 25.60 -21.53 -30.05
CA GLU A 98 25.73 -20.17 -30.57
C GLU A 98 26.64 -20.12 -31.80
N VAL A 99 27.79 -20.80 -31.78
CA VAL A 99 28.68 -20.85 -32.94
C VAL A 99 27.99 -21.49 -34.16
N TYR A 100 27.25 -22.58 -33.97
CA TYR A 100 26.53 -23.22 -35.09
C TYR A 100 25.34 -22.40 -35.60
N ASP A 101 24.64 -21.70 -34.71
CA ASP A 101 23.58 -20.73 -35.06
C ASP A 101 24.15 -19.60 -35.92
N LEU A 102 25.27 -19.00 -35.51
CA LEU A 102 25.95 -17.94 -36.26
C LEU A 102 26.50 -18.41 -37.62
N GLN A 103 26.85 -19.69 -37.75
CA GLN A 103 27.24 -20.29 -39.03
C GLN A 103 26.05 -20.64 -39.94
N ASN A 104 24.81 -20.60 -39.43
CA ASN A 104 23.63 -21.22 -40.04
C ASN A 104 23.82 -22.74 -40.31
N ASP A 105 24.66 -23.43 -39.53
CA ASP A 105 24.84 -24.89 -39.63
C ASP A 105 23.76 -25.61 -38.81
N ASN A 106 22.55 -25.63 -39.36
CA ASN A 106 21.39 -26.28 -38.75
C ASN A 106 21.61 -27.76 -38.43
N LYS A 107 22.48 -28.44 -39.21
CA LYS A 107 22.70 -29.88 -39.05
C LYS A 107 23.53 -30.17 -37.81
N LYS A 108 24.61 -29.41 -37.60
CA LYS A 108 25.41 -29.50 -36.38
C LYS A 108 24.65 -28.96 -35.17
N PHE A 109 23.92 -27.85 -35.33
CA PHE A 109 23.09 -27.29 -34.27
C PHE A 109 22.11 -28.32 -33.71
N GLN A 110 21.29 -28.94 -34.57
CA GLN A 110 20.29 -29.93 -34.15
C GLN A 110 20.93 -31.14 -33.48
N LYS A 111 22.02 -31.66 -34.05
CA LYS A 111 22.75 -32.77 -33.44
C LYS A 111 23.25 -32.43 -32.04
N THR A 112 23.88 -31.26 -31.87
CA THR A 112 24.35 -30.82 -30.55
C THR A 112 23.20 -30.57 -29.58
N TRP A 113 22.08 -30.03 -30.05
CA TRP A 113 20.87 -29.85 -29.26
C TRP A 113 20.33 -31.18 -28.73
N GLU A 114 20.24 -32.20 -29.57
CA GLU A 114 19.83 -33.55 -29.17
C GLU A 114 20.82 -34.19 -28.19
N ASP A 115 22.12 -34.04 -28.45
CA ASP A 115 23.18 -34.57 -27.59
C ASP A 115 23.11 -33.95 -26.17
N ILE A 116 22.89 -32.63 -26.05
CA ILE A 116 22.82 -31.97 -24.74
C ILE A 116 21.59 -32.43 -23.95
N LEU A 117 20.43 -32.59 -24.60
CA LEU A 117 19.21 -33.06 -23.94
C LEU A 117 19.35 -34.51 -23.50
N LYS A 118 20.06 -35.33 -24.30
CA LYS A 118 20.39 -36.71 -23.92
C LYS A 118 21.31 -36.76 -22.71
N ILE A 119 22.33 -35.89 -22.64
CA ILE A 119 23.21 -35.77 -21.47
C ILE A 119 22.43 -35.29 -20.24
N ALA A 120 21.50 -34.36 -20.43
CA ALA A 120 20.64 -33.82 -19.37
C ALA A 120 19.61 -34.82 -18.82
N THR A 121 19.45 -35.99 -19.45
CA THR A 121 18.44 -36.98 -19.05
C THR A 121 18.54 -37.28 -17.55
N ASN A 122 17.43 -37.06 -16.83
CA ASN A 122 17.32 -37.23 -15.37
C ASN A 122 18.27 -36.36 -14.51
N ASN A 123 18.84 -35.28 -15.05
CA ASN A 123 19.71 -34.36 -14.32
C ASN A 123 19.09 -32.97 -14.23
N GLU A 124 18.36 -32.72 -13.14
CA GLU A 124 17.68 -31.43 -12.88
C GLU A 124 18.65 -30.24 -12.91
N VAL A 125 19.78 -30.36 -12.22
CA VAL A 125 20.80 -29.30 -12.12
C VAL A 125 21.31 -28.93 -13.50
N PHE A 126 21.57 -29.91 -14.37
CA PHE A 126 22.11 -29.63 -15.69
C PHE A 126 21.10 -28.95 -16.62
N TYR A 127 19.80 -29.24 -16.51
CA TYR A 127 18.76 -28.47 -17.21
C TYR A 127 18.75 -27.00 -16.78
N LEU A 128 18.86 -26.74 -15.48
CA LEU A 128 18.90 -25.38 -14.94
C LEU A 128 20.16 -24.63 -15.35
N ASP A 129 21.33 -25.28 -15.31
CA ASP A 129 22.59 -24.68 -15.76
C ASP A 129 22.57 -24.36 -17.26
N LEU A 130 21.96 -25.22 -18.09
CA LEU A 130 21.79 -24.97 -19.52
C LEU A 130 20.86 -23.78 -19.78
N ALA A 131 19.74 -23.72 -19.07
CA ALA A 131 18.80 -22.60 -19.16
C ALA A 131 19.45 -21.28 -18.75
N GLN A 132 20.20 -21.27 -17.63
CA GLN A 132 20.94 -20.11 -17.17
C GLN A 132 22.03 -19.68 -18.18
N ALA A 133 22.75 -20.63 -18.77
CA ALA A 133 23.73 -20.33 -19.82
C ALA A 133 23.09 -19.68 -21.06
N CYS A 134 21.88 -20.10 -21.46
CA CYS A 134 21.11 -19.44 -22.51
C CYS A 134 20.76 -17.99 -22.14
N GLU A 135 20.39 -17.72 -20.88
CA GLU A 135 20.07 -16.37 -20.41
C GLU A 135 21.28 -15.44 -20.43
N PHE A 136 22.46 -15.91 -20.02
CA PHE A 136 23.70 -15.13 -20.14
C PHE A 136 24.00 -14.72 -21.59
N LYS A 137 23.51 -15.48 -22.57
CA LYS A 137 23.62 -15.19 -24.01
C LYS A 137 22.42 -14.42 -24.58
N ASN A 138 21.48 -14.00 -23.74
CA ASN A 138 20.24 -13.36 -24.13
C ASN A 138 19.40 -14.20 -25.11
N LYS A 139 19.47 -15.54 -25.00
CA LYS A 139 18.72 -16.52 -25.82
C LYS A 139 17.54 -17.08 -25.02
N ILE A 140 16.57 -16.22 -24.69
CA ILE A 140 15.40 -16.58 -23.85
C ILE A 140 14.61 -17.75 -24.48
N ASP A 141 14.38 -17.74 -25.79
CA ASP A 141 13.67 -18.82 -26.50
C ASP A 141 14.35 -20.19 -26.34
N TRP A 142 15.68 -20.20 -26.23
CA TRP A 142 16.42 -21.44 -26.02
C TRP A 142 16.29 -21.91 -24.57
N SER A 143 16.37 -20.99 -23.62
CA SER A 143 16.15 -21.27 -22.20
C SER A 143 14.77 -21.91 -21.99
N ILE A 144 13.71 -21.33 -22.59
CA ILE A 144 12.36 -21.86 -22.56
C ILE A 144 12.32 -23.31 -23.08
N LYS A 145 12.87 -23.57 -24.27
CA LYS A 145 12.85 -24.92 -24.87
C LYS A 145 13.61 -25.95 -24.04
N ILE A 146 14.73 -25.56 -23.43
CA ILE A 146 15.51 -26.45 -22.55
C ILE A 146 14.71 -26.79 -21.30
N LEU A 147 14.08 -25.78 -20.69
CA LEU A 147 13.24 -25.98 -19.50
C LEU A 147 11.95 -26.75 -19.82
N GLU A 148 11.35 -26.58 -21.01
CA GLU A 148 10.22 -27.41 -21.49
C GLU A 148 10.63 -28.88 -21.62
N ALA A 149 11.80 -29.15 -22.21
CA ALA A 149 12.35 -30.49 -22.31
C ALA A 149 12.62 -31.08 -20.92
N GLY A 150 13.17 -30.26 -20.01
CA GLY A 150 13.39 -30.61 -18.61
C GLY A 150 12.09 -30.94 -17.88
N ALA A 151 11.04 -30.12 -18.03
CA ALA A 151 9.74 -30.33 -17.42
C ALA A 151 9.06 -31.61 -17.95
N LYS A 152 9.26 -31.92 -19.24
CA LYS A 152 8.77 -33.18 -19.82
C LYS A 152 9.53 -34.41 -19.30
N ALA A 153 10.85 -34.30 -19.12
CA ALA A 153 11.69 -35.37 -18.61
C ALA A 153 11.54 -35.58 -17.09
N LEU A 154 11.33 -34.49 -16.34
CA LEU A 154 11.21 -34.45 -14.89
C LEU A 154 9.95 -33.69 -14.46
N PRO A 155 8.73 -34.24 -14.69
CA PRO A 155 7.49 -33.52 -14.42
C PRO A 155 7.27 -33.09 -12.97
N SER A 156 7.91 -33.77 -12.01
CA SER A 156 7.85 -33.47 -10.59
C SER A 156 8.89 -32.46 -10.10
N SER A 157 9.81 -32.01 -10.97
CA SER A 157 10.83 -31.02 -10.60
C SER A 157 10.19 -29.67 -10.33
N LYS A 158 10.12 -29.24 -9.07
CA LYS A 158 9.62 -27.91 -8.72
C LYS A 158 10.49 -26.83 -9.38
N GLN A 159 11.81 -26.95 -9.29
CA GLN A 159 12.72 -25.89 -9.70
C GLN A 159 12.74 -25.65 -11.21
N ILE A 160 12.70 -26.70 -12.05
CA ILE A 160 12.61 -26.53 -13.51
C ILE A 160 11.31 -25.81 -13.87
N ASN A 161 10.22 -26.26 -13.28
CA ASN A 161 8.91 -25.73 -13.62
C ASN A 161 8.72 -24.27 -13.18
N GLU A 162 9.26 -23.89 -12.02
CA GLU A 162 9.28 -22.49 -11.57
C GLU A 162 10.11 -21.59 -12.50
N ASN A 163 11.30 -22.04 -12.88
CA ASN A 163 12.13 -21.29 -13.82
C ASN A 163 11.45 -21.15 -15.19
N LEU A 164 10.79 -22.20 -15.69
CA LEU A 164 10.06 -22.13 -16.96
C LEU A 164 8.91 -21.11 -16.91
N ALA A 165 8.16 -21.08 -15.81
CA ALA A 165 7.12 -20.09 -15.61
C ALA A 165 7.67 -18.65 -15.63
N ILE A 166 8.80 -18.41 -14.97
CA ILE A 166 9.49 -17.11 -14.98
C ILE A 166 9.94 -16.75 -16.41
N LYS A 167 10.52 -17.70 -17.16
CA LYS A 167 10.92 -17.43 -18.55
C LYS A 167 9.74 -17.12 -19.46
N TYR A 168 8.58 -17.77 -19.29
CA TYR A 168 7.37 -17.41 -20.02
C TYR A 168 6.91 -15.97 -19.72
N VAL A 169 6.98 -15.55 -18.46
CA VAL A 169 6.68 -14.16 -18.08
C VAL A 169 7.64 -13.18 -18.76
N GLU A 170 8.94 -13.45 -18.73
CA GLU A 170 9.96 -12.61 -19.37
C GLU A 170 9.75 -12.50 -20.88
N ALA A 171 9.33 -13.60 -21.52
CA ALA A 171 8.98 -13.63 -22.94
C ALA A 171 7.60 -13.05 -23.25
N LYS A 172 6.86 -12.55 -22.25
CA LYS A 172 5.45 -12.10 -22.34
C LYS A 172 4.47 -13.16 -22.83
N ASP A 173 4.84 -14.43 -22.73
CA ASP A 173 3.92 -15.55 -22.97
C ASP A 173 3.07 -15.80 -21.71
N TYR A 174 2.25 -14.81 -21.39
CA TYR A 174 1.41 -14.80 -20.20
C TYR A 174 0.44 -15.98 -20.16
N LYS A 175 -0.02 -16.45 -21.32
CA LYS A 175 -0.91 -17.60 -21.41
C LYS A 175 -0.22 -18.88 -20.92
N ASN A 176 0.96 -19.19 -21.42
CA ASN A 176 1.68 -20.38 -20.97
C ASN A 176 2.20 -20.22 -19.55
N ALA A 177 2.63 -19.03 -19.15
CA ALA A 177 2.98 -18.72 -17.77
C ALA A 177 1.81 -19.04 -16.81
N SER A 178 0.63 -18.45 -17.03
CA SER A 178 -0.54 -18.67 -16.18
C SER A 178 -0.97 -20.14 -16.17
N LEU A 179 -1.06 -20.80 -17.34
CA LEU A 179 -1.41 -22.22 -17.41
C LEU A 179 -0.44 -23.11 -16.64
N MET A 180 0.86 -22.83 -16.75
CA MET A 180 1.90 -23.60 -16.09
C MET A 180 1.86 -23.38 -14.58
N ILE A 181 1.88 -22.12 -14.15
CA ILE A 181 1.83 -21.72 -12.74
C ILE A 181 0.58 -22.32 -12.06
N THR A 182 -0.58 -22.23 -12.70
CA THR A 182 -1.83 -22.80 -12.17
C THR A 182 -1.87 -24.33 -12.22
N ASN A 183 -1.20 -25.00 -13.17
CA ASN A 183 -1.13 -26.47 -13.18
C ASN A 183 -0.15 -27.01 -12.14
N LEU A 184 0.95 -26.31 -11.87
CA LEU A 184 2.02 -26.79 -10.97
C LEU A 184 1.52 -27.13 -9.58
N ILE A 185 0.49 -26.43 -9.14
CA ILE A 185 -0.05 -26.58 -7.81
C ILE A 185 -0.89 -27.86 -7.60
N LYS A 186 -1.33 -28.53 -8.69
CA LYS A 186 -1.98 -29.85 -8.57
C LYS A 186 -1.12 -30.86 -7.80
N ASN A 187 0.21 -30.70 -7.89
CA ASN A 187 1.18 -31.58 -7.26
C ASN A 187 1.88 -30.94 -6.03
N LEU A 188 1.58 -29.67 -5.70
CA LEU A 188 2.22 -28.89 -4.64
C LEU A 188 1.21 -28.01 -3.86
N PRO A 189 0.17 -28.60 -3.24
CA PRO A 189 -0.96 -27.87 -2.67
C PRO A 189 -0.61 -26.84 -1.58
N ASP A 190 0.52 -27.01 -0.88
CA ASP A 190 0.94 -26.12 0.22
C ASP A 190 1.60 -24.78 -0.25
N ASN A 191 1.59 -24.46 -1.55
CA ASN A 191 2.28 -23.28 -2.11
C ASN A 191 1.36 -22.14 -2.60
N LYS A 192 0.12 -22.02 -2.08
CA LYS A 192 -0.79 -20.90 -2.44
C LYS A 192 -0.13 -19.53 -2.29
N ASP A 193 0.60 -19.30 -1.19
CA ASP A 193 1.25 -18.02 -0.91
C ASP A 193 2.34 -17.68 -1.92
N TRP A 194 3.07 -18.69 -2.39
CA TRP A 194 4.07 -18.51 -3.44
C TRP A 194 3.40 -18.10 -4.76
N LEU A 195 2.27 -18.72 -5.13
CA LEU A 195 1.52 -18.33 -6.32
C LEU A 195 1.04 -16.89 -6.26
N ILE A 196 0.47 -16.49 -5.13
CA ILE A 196 0.03 -15.11 -4.91
C ILE A 196 1.21 -14.16 -5.13
N LYS A 197 2.39 -14.46 -4.58
CA LYS A 197 3.60 -13.63 -4.77
C LYS A 197 4.03 -13.55 -6.23
N VAL A 198 4.02 -14.66 -6.96
CA VAL A 198 4.36 -14.68 -8.38
C VAL A 198 3.35 -13.89 -9.20
N PHE A 199 2.05 -14.14 -9.05
CA PHE A 199 1.04 -13.39 -9.79
C PHE A 199 1.09 -11.90 -9.45
N THR A 200 1.31 -11.55 -8.19
CA THR A 200 1.51 -10.14 -7.77
C THR A 200 2.71 -9.53 -8.47
N SER A 201 3.86 -10.20 -8.51
CA SER A 201 5.06 -9.65 -9.14
C SER A 201 4.90 -9.48 -10.65
N VAL A 202 4.24 -10.44 -11.32
CA VAL A 202 3.95 -10.33 -12.76
C VAL A 202 3.02 -9.16 -13.04
N MET A 203 1.94 -9.03 -12.27
CA MET A 203 1.00 -7.90 -12.41
C MET A 203 1.67 -6.54 -12.16
N GLN A 204 2.69 -6.46 -11.29
CA GLN A 204 3.42 -5.22 -11.06
C GLN A 204 4.40 -4.86 -12.19
N VAL A 205 4.97 -5.86 -12.86
CA VAL A 205 5.95 -5.66 -13.94
C VAL A 205 5.25 -5.42 -15.28
N ASP A 206 4.09 -6.02 -15.49
CA ASP A 206 3.31 -5.86 -16.71
C ASP A 206 2.58 -4.51 -16.76
N ARG A 207 3.27 -3.51 -17.33
CA ARG A 207 2.72 -2.15 -17.49
C ARG A 207 1.62 -2.01 -18.55
N ALA A 208 1.40 -3.04 -19.37
CA ALA A 208 0.40 -3.02 -20.42
C ALA A 208 -0.93 -3.64 -19.97
N ASP A 209 -1.01 -4.15 -18.73
CA ASP A 209 -2.17 -4.82 -18.15
C ASP A 209 -2.71 -5.99 -19.00
N GLU A 210 -1.83 -6.68 -19.73
CA GLU A 210 -2.16 -7.83 -20.58
C GLU A 210 -2.31 -9.13 -19.77
N PHE A 211 -1.56 -9.26 -18.67
CA PHE A 211 -1.49 -10.47 -17.85
C PHE A 211 -2.76 -10.71 -17.03
N ALA A 212 -3.32 -9.66 -16.43
CA ALA A 212 -4.49 -9.76 -15.55
C ALA A 212 -5.72 -10.42 -16.23
N PRO A 213 -6.16 -9.99 -17.43
CA PRO A 213 -7.29 -10.64 -18.11
C PRO A 213 -6.99 -12.10 -18.48
N ILE A 214 -5.75 -12.41 -18.89
CA ILE A 214 -5.33 -13.79 -19.22
C ILE A 214 -5.38 -14.68 -17.97
N LEU A 215 -4.85 -14.20 -16.85
CA LEU A 215 -4.88 -14.94 -15.58
C LEU A 215 -6.31 -15.23 -15.14
N LYS A 216 -7.22 -14.25 -15.26
CA LYS A 216 -8.65 -14.42 -14.95
C LYS A 216 -9.27 -15.56 -15.77
N ASP A 217 -9.06 -15.55 -17.08
CA ASP A 217 -9.62 -16.55 -17.99
C ASP A 217 -9.07 -17.96 -17.69
N VAL A 218 -7.77 -18.04 -17.36
CA VAL A 218 -7.14 -19.29 -16.93
C VAL A 218 -7.79 -19.79 -15.64
N LEU A 219 -7.88 -18.96 -14.58
CA LEU A 219 -8.49 -19.35 -13.31
C LEU A 219 -9.95 -19.81 -13.49
N LEU A 220 -10.74 -19.11 -14.31
CA LEU A 220 -12.12 -19.48 -14.61
C LEU A 220 -12.20 -20.85 -15.31
N ASN A 221 -11.32 -21.13 -16.27
CA ASN A 221 -11.26 -22.44 -16.94
C ASN A 221 -10.92 -23.57 -15.95
N PHE A 222 -9.96 -23.33 -15.04
CA PHE A 222 -9.62 -24.31 -14.01
C PHE A 222 -10.77 -24.56 -13.03
N ILE A 223 -11.49 -23.52 -12.63
CA ILE A 223 -12.68 -23.63 -11.77
C ILE A 223 -13.81 -24.36 -12.49
N SER A 224 -14.08 -24.08 -13.77
CA SER A 224 -15.09 -24.80 -14.54
C SER A 224 -14.84 -26.31 -14.56
N ASN A 225 -13.56 -26.72 -14.65
CA ASN A 225 -13.17 -28.13 -14.62
C ASN A 225 -13.07 -28.71 -13.19
N ASN A 226 -12.85 -27.87 -12.17
CA ASN A 226 -12.63 -28.28 -10.78
C ASN A 226 -13.45 -27.40 -9.82
N PRO A 227 -14.78 -27.38 -9.92
CA PRO A 227 -15.58 -26.31 -9.30
C PRO A 227 -15.60 -26.37 -7.77
N LYS A 228 -15.24 -27.50 -7.16
CA LYS A 228 -15.13 -27.67 -5.70
C LYS A 228 -13.72 -27.44 -5.15
N SER A 229 -12.73 -27.16 -6.01
CA SER A 229 -11.35 -26.90 -5.55
C SER A 229 -11.28 -25.58 -4.79
N GLN A 230 -10.95 -25.65 -3.49
CA GLN A 230 -10.79 -24.47 -2.63
C GLN A 230 -9.74 -23.52 -3.20
N LEU A 231 -8.58 -24.08 -3.52
CA LEU A 231 -7.42 -23.34 -4.02
C LEU A 231 -7.74 -22.44 -5.23
N TYR A 232 -8.37 -22.97 -6.28
CA TYR A 232 -8.66 -22.17 -7.47
C TYR A 232 -9.71 -21.08 -7.19
N ASN A 233 -10.70 -21.38 -6.34
CA ASN A 233 -11.70 -20.37 -5.96
C ASN A 233 -11.06 -19.26 -5.12
N GLU A 234 -10.19 -19.59 -4.18
CA GLU A 234 -9.45 -18.61 -3.38
C GLU A 234 -8.48 -17.77 -4.22
N LEU A 235 -7.82 -18.35 -5.22
CA LEU A 235 -6.99 -17.59 -6.17
C LEU A 235 -7.83 -16.61 -6.99
N LEU A 236 -9.04 -16.99 -7.40
CA LEU A 236 -9.94 -16.07 -8.12
C LEU A 236 -10.48 -14.96 -7.20
N ILE A 237 -10.81 -15.28 -5.94
CA ILE A 237 -11.21 -14.30 -4.92
C ILE A 237 -10.07 -13.32 -4.67
N TRP A 238 -8.85 -13.83 -4.48
CA TRP A 238 -7.63 -13.03 -4.35
C TRP A 238 -7.43 -12.12 -5.57
N PHE A 239 -7.54 -12.66 -6.79
CA PHE A 239 -7.41 -11.90 -8.03
C PHE A 239 -8.41 -10.73 -8.09
N TYR A 240 -9.67 -10.99 -7.76
CA TYR A 240 -10.69 -9.94 -7.71
C TYR A 240 -10.41 -8.89 -6.63
N ASN A 241 -9.87 -9.30 -5.48
CA ASN A 241 -9.46 -8.38 -4.43
C ASN A 241 -8.30 -7.46 -4.91
N GLN A 242 -7.29 -8.03 -5.58
CA GLN A 242 -6.16 -7.27 -6.13
C GLN A 242 -6.56 -6.30 -7.24
N THR A 243 -7.53 -6.68 -8.08
CA THR A 243 -8.02 -5.85 -9.18
C THR A 243 -9.12 -4.86 -8.76
N GLY A 244 -9.42 -4.76 -7.46
CA GLY A 244 -10.44 -3.86 -6.92
C GLY A 244 -11.89 -4.26 -7.21
N ASN A 245 -12.12 -5.45 -7.77
CA ASN A 245 -13.45 -5.98 -8.08
C ASN A 245 -14.04 -6.73 -6.88
N PHE A 246 -14.21 -6.03 -5.76
CA PHE A 246 -14.62 -6.62 -4.48
C PHE A 246 -15.99 -7.31 -4.54
N GLU A 247 -16.93 -6.80 -5.34
CA GLU A 247 -18.24 -7.44 -5.50
C GLU A 247 -18.13 -8.80 -6.19
N ALA A 248 -17.29 -8.94 -7.21
CA ALA A 248 -17.02 -10.24 -7.83
C ALA A 248 -16.33 -11.20 -6.84
N ALA A 249 -15.41 -10.70 -6.00
CA ALA A 249 -14.78 -11.50 -4.94
C ALA A 249 -15.84 -12.06 -3.96
N ILE A 250 -16.74 -11.21 -3.47
CA ILE A 250 -17.83 -11.60 -2.55
C ILE A 250 -18.75 -12.62 -3.20
N ASN A 251 -19.17 -12.38 -4.44
CA ASN A 251 -20.05 -13.30 -5.17
C ASN A 251 -19.37 -14.65 -5.42
N GLN A 252 -18.07 -14.66 -5.70
CA GLN A 252 -17.30 -15.89 -5.87
C GLN A 252 -17.20 -16.67 -4.55
N ALA A 253 -16.93 -16.00 -3.42
CA ALA A 253 -16.88 -16.62 -2.11
C ALA A 253 -18.23 -17.29 -1.75
N VAL A 254 -19.34 -16.57 -1.92
CA VAL A 254 -20.70 -17.10 -1.72
C VAL A 254 -20.95 -18.32 -2.60
N ALA A 255 -20.63 -18.24 -3.89
CA ALA A 255 -20.88 -19.32 -4.84
C ALA A 255 -20.05 -20.58 -4.50
N TYR A 256 -18.80 -20.40 -4.09
CA TYR A 256 -17.95 -21.50 -3.66
C TYR A 256 -18.49 -22.18 -2.40
N GLU A 257 -18.75 -21.42 -1.34
CA GLU A 257 -19.26 -21.92 -0.05
C GLU A 257 -20.57 -22.70 -0.23
N LYS A 258 -21.52 -22.19 -1.03
CA LYS A 258 -22.75 -22.92 -1.36
C LYS A 258 -22.48 -24.24 -2.08
N ARG A 259 -21.54 -24.25 -3.03
CA ARG A 259 -21.24 -25.44 -3.86
C ARG A 259 -20.54 -26.54 -3.06
N THR A 260 -19.79 -26.17 -2.02
CA THR A 260 -19.07 -27.10 -1.14
C THR A 260 -19.81 -27.43 0.15
N ASN A 261 -21.02 -26.90 0.35
CA ASN A 261 -21.75 -26.94 1.63
C ASN A 261 -20.90 -26.38 2.78
N GLY A 262 -20.07 -25.39 2.48
CA GLY A 262 -19.30 -24.66 3.46
C GLY A 262 -20.18 -23.78 4.34
N GLN A 263 -19.57 -23.26 5.41
CA GLN A 263 -20.26 -22.49 6.44
C GLN A 263 -19.93 -20.99 6.36
N GLY A 264 -19.45 -20.51 5.21
CA GLY A 264 -19.19 -19.07 5.00
C GLY A 264 -17.88 -18.57 5.60
N GLN A 265 -16.89 -19.45 5.83
CA GLN A 265 -15.59 -19.05 6.38
C GLN A 265 -14.87 -18.08 5.45
N ILE A 266 -14.75 -18.42 4.17
CA ILE A 266 -14.03 -17.60 3.18
C ILE A 266 -14.75 -16.25 3.00
N LEU A 267 -16.08 -16.25 3.08
CA LEU A 267 -16.87 -15.03 3.01
C LEU A 267 -16.65 -14.13 4.25
N PHE A 268 -16.53 -14.73 5.44
CA PHE A 268 -16.19 -14.01 6.66
C PHE A 268 -14.79 -13.39 6.58
N GLU A 269 -13.79 -14.19 6.23
CA GLU A 269 -12.40 -13.76 6.09
C GLU A 269 -12.27 -12.64 5.06
N LEU A 270 -12.94 -12.76 3.90
CA LEU A 270 -12.98 -11.70 2.90
C LEU A 270 -13.63 -10.42 3.44
N GLY A 271 -14.72 -10.53 4.21
CA GLY A 271 -15.36 -9.37 4.84
C GLY A 271 -14.44 -8.66 5.83
N ASP A 272 -13.71 -9.42 6.65
CA ASP A 272 -12.74 -8.90 7.61
C ASP A 272 -11.54 -8.22 6.92
N ASP A 273 -11.01 -8.84 5.88
CA ASP A 273 -9.96 -8.24 5.04
C ASP A 273 -10.41 -6.92 4.42
N LEU A 274 -11.65 -6.86 3.90
CA LEU A 274 -12.23 -5.66 3.33
C LEU A 274 -12.36 -4.53 4.38
N LEU A 275 -12.67 -4.85 5.64
CA LEU A 275 -12.64 -3.86 6.72
C LEU A 275 -11.22 -3.35 6.97
N ASN A 276 -10.24 -4.25 7.03
CA ASN A 276 -8.85 -3.90 7.32
C ASN A 276 -8.25 -2.98 6.25
N ILE A 277 -8.70 -3.08 4.99
CA ILE A 277 -8.30 -2.18 3.90
C ILE A 277 -9.23 -0.97 3.70
N GLY A 278 -10.17 -0.72 4.62
CA GLY A 278 -11.06 0.44 4.63
C GLY A 278 -12.18 0.40 3.59
N LYS A 279 -12.52 -0.77 3.06
CA LYS A 279 -13.61 -0.99 2.09
C LYS A 279 -14.92 -1.35 2.80
N ASN A 280 -15.35 -0.47 3.70
CA ASN A 280 -16.43 -0.71 4.67
C ASN A 280 -17.74 -1.14 4.02
N GLN A 281 -18.17 -0.51 2.91
CA GLN A 281 -19.42 -0.87 2.25
C GLN A 281 -19.42 -2.30 1.69
N PHE A 282 -18.28 -2.77 1.17
CA PHE A 282 -18.15 -4.14 0.67
C PHE A 282 -18.07 -5.14 1.81
N ALA A 283 -17.43 -4.79 2.93
CA ALA A 283 -17.45 -5.61 4.13
C ALA A 283 -18.85 -5.78 4.73
N ILE A 284 -19.63 -4.69 4.82
CA ILE A 284 -21.04 -4.72 5.22
C ILE A 284 -21.81 -5.72 4.34
N ASN A 285 -21.67 -5.61 3.02
CA ASN A 285 -22.29 -6.52 2.06
C ASN A 285 -21.86 -7.99 2.31
N ALA A 286 -20.56 -8.25 2.52
CA ALA A 286 -20.05 -9.59 2.80
C ALA A 286 -20.68 -10.20 4.07
N PHE A 287 -20.73 -9.44 5.17
CA PHE A 287 -21.34 -9.91 6.41
C PHE A 287 -22.85 -10.10 6.29
N GLU A 288 -23.57 -9.21 5.61
CA GLU A 288 -24.99 -9.37 5.33
C GLU A 288 -25.27 -10.64 4.52
N LYS A 289 -24.49 -10.89 3.46
CA LYS A 289 -24.59 -12.14 2.70
C LYS A 289 -24.26 -13.36 3.54
N LEU A 290 -23.30 -13.28 4.46
CA LEU A 290 -22.98 -14.37 5.37
C LEU A 290 -24.17 -14.71 6.27
N ILE A 291 -24.73 -13.70 6.94
CA ILE A 291 -25.83 -13.87 7.91
C ILE A 291 -27.10 -14.39 7.22
N THR A 292 -27.40 -13.87 6.02
CA THR A 292 -28.62 -14.23 5.28
C THR A 292 -28.52 -15.58 4.58
N GLN A 293 -27.35 -15.92 4.02
CA GLN A 293 -27.19 -17.13 3.21
C GLN A 293 -26.62 -18.32 3.99
N PHE A 294 -25.96 -18.08 5.12
CA PHE A 294 -25.37 -19.09 5.99
C PHE A 294 -25.77 -18.86 7.47
N PRO A 295 -27.08 -18.85 7.81
CA PRO A 295 -27.55 -18.46 9.15
C PRO A 295 -27.00 -19.33 10.30
N ASN A 296 -26.70 -20.61 10.03
CA ASN A 296 -26.15 -21.56 11.01
C ASN A 296 -24.61 -21.56 11.06
N SER A 297 -23.95 -20.60 10.42
CA SER A 297 -22.50 -20.48 10.40
C SER A 297 -21.93 -20.22 11.82
N PRO A 298 -20.78 -20.82 12.19
CA PRO A 298 -20.08 -20.47 13.42
C PRO A 298 -19.55 -19.02 13.39
N TYR A 299 -19.47 -18.40 12.20
CA TYR A 299 -19.04 -17.01 12.02
C TYR A 299 -20.19 -16.00 12.14
N THR A 300 -21.45 -16.43 12.21
CA THR A 300 -22.63 -15.54 12.23
C THR A 300 -22.56 -14.49 13.35
N LEU A 301 -22.20 -14.90 14.58
CA LEU A 301 -22.12 -13.95 15.70
C LEU A 301 -21.06 -12.88 15.45
N LYS A 302 -19.84 -13.28 15.05
CA LYS A 302 -18.74 -12.35 14.76
C LYS A 302 -19.12 -11.41 13.61
N ALA A 303 -19.69 -11.94 12.53
CA ALA A 303 -20.16 -11.15 11.40
C ALA A 303 -21.23 -10.13 11.80
N ARG A 304 -22.19 -10.52 12.66
CA ARG A 304 -23.22 -9.59 13.18
C ARG A 304 -22.62 -8.46 14.00
N VAL A 305 -21.63 -8.74 14.85
CA VAL A 305 -20.95 -7.73 15.66
C VAL A 305 -20.23 -6.72 14.76
N LEU A 306 -19.42 -7.21 13.81
CA LEU A 306 -18.71 -6.36 12.86
C LEU A 306 -19.68 -5.54 12.00
N LEU A 307 -20.73 -6.19 11.46
CA LEU A 307 -21.77 -5.53 10.68
C LEU A 307 -22.44 -4.38 11.45
N LEU A 308 -22.91 -4.63 12.67
CA LEU A 308 -23.59 -3.62 13.48
C LEU A 308 -22.64 -2.49 13.87
N ASN A 309 -21.40 -2.80 14.25
CA ASN A 309 -20.39 -1.79 14.55
C ASN A 309 -20.12 -0.88 13.35
N GLU A 310 -19.98 -1.44 12.16
CA GLU A 310 -19.71 -0.67 10.95
C GLU A 310 -20.93 0.12 10.49
N LYS A 311 -22.15 -0.43 10.60
CA LYS A 311 -23.39 0.34 10.40
C LYS A 311 -23.47 1.53 11.36
N MET A 312 -23.17 1.32 12.65
CA MET A 312 -23.17 2.41 13.63
C MET A 312 -22.09 3.46 13.34
N LYS A 313 -20.86 3.06 12.99
CA LYS A 313 -19.80 3.99 12.61
C LYS A 313 -20.17 4.78 11.35
N ASN A 314 -20.77 4.11 10.35
CA ASN A 314 -21.26 4.77 9.15
C ASN A 314 -22.34 5.80 9.49
N VAL A 315 -23.24 5.46 10.43
CA VAL A 315 -24.23 6.39 10.95
C VAL A 315 -23.57 7.62 11.56
N LEU A 316 -22.64 7.40 12.50
CA LEU A 316 -21.93 8.47 13.20
C LEU A 316 -20.99 9.29 12.31
N ALA A 317 -20.65 8.80 11.11
CA ALA A 317 -19.85 9.54 10.13
C ALA A 317 -20.70 10.48 9.25
N HIS A 318 -22.02 10.28 9.16
CA HIS A 318 -22.91 11.07 8.30
C HIS A 318 -23.96 11.81 9.11
N SER A 319 -24.14 13.10 8.81
CA SER A 319 -25.04 13.96 9.58
C SER A 319 -26.52 13.78 9.25
N THR A 320 -26.85 13.38 8.03
CA THR A 320 -28.24 13.20 7.57
C THR A 320 -28.45 11.76 7.16
N ILE A 321 -29.24 11.05 7.95
CA ILE A 321 -29.62 9.67 7.68
C ILE A 321 -31.12 9.59 7.79
N ASP A 322 -31.71 8.79 6.91
CA ASP A 322 -33.14 8.61 6.89
C ASP A 322 -33.65 8.10 8.24
N ALA A 323 -34.70 8.73 8.77
CA ALA A 323 -35.21 8.42 10.10
C ALA A 323 -35.70 6.96 10.21
N LEU A 324 -36.18 6.36 9.11
CA LEU A 324 -36.57 4.95 9.08
C LEU A 324 -35.32 4.06 9.16
N GLU A 325 -34.24 4.40 8.46
CA GLU A 325 -32.95 3.69 8.56
C GLU A 325 -32.41 3.65 9.99
N ILE A 326 -32.39 4.80 10.69
CA ILE A 326 -31.90 4.87 12.08
C ILE A 326 -32.78 4.03 13.03
N ASN A 327 -34.10 4.10 12.85
CA ASN A 327 -35.02 3.30 13.65
C ASN A 327 -34.89 1.80 13.38
N ASN A 328 -34.64 1.40 12.13
CA ASN A 328 -34.36 0.00 11.79
C ASN A 328 -33.07 -0.47 12.45
N LEU A 329 -31.98 0.31 12.38
CA LEU A 329 -30.72 -0.02 13.03
C LEU A 329 -30.88 -0.14 14.55
N LYS A 330 -31.62 0.78 15.18
CA LYS A 330 -31.96 0.70 16.61
C LYS A 330 -32.66 -0.62 16.94
N ASN A 331 -33.69 -1.00 16.17
CA ASN A 331 -34.42 -2.25 16.39
C ASN A 331 -33.51 -3.47 16.20
N GLU A 332 -32.62 -3.46 15.21
CA GLU A 332 -31.63 -4.51 14.99
C GLU A 332 -30.67 -4.65 16.18
N ILE A 333 -30.15 -3.53 16.69
CA ILE A 333 -29.26 -3.49 17.87
C ILE A 333 -29.99 -3.97 19.12
N GLU A 334 -31.20 -3.48 19.39
CA GLU A 334 -31.97 -3.88 20.57
C GLU A 334 -32.31 -5.37 20.55
N LYS A 335 -32.66 -5.89 19.38
CA LYS A 335 -32.85 -7.33 19.18
C LYS A 335 -31.54 -8.09 19.43
N PHE A 336 -30.43 -7.65 18.85
CA PHE A 336 -29.11 -8.26 19.05
C PHE A 336 -28.72 -8.30 20.54
N ILE A 337 -28.88 -7.19 21.26
CA ILE A 337 -28.60 -7.11 22.70
C ILE A 337 -29.55 -8.02 23.51
N SER A 338 -30.80 -8.22 23.06
CA SER A 338 -31.73 -9.14 23.72
C SER A 338 -31.31 -10.61 23.56
N GLU A 339 -30.73 -10.96 22.41
CA GLU A 339 -30.21 -12.29 22.10
C GLU A 339 -28.85 -12.55 22.77
N TYR A 340 -28.01 -11.51 22.91
CA TYR A 340 -26.67 -11.55 23.50
C TYR A 340 -26.50 -10.47 24.59
N PRO A 341 -27.07 -10.67 25.80
CA PRO A 341 -27.09 -9.66 26.87
C PRO A 341 -25.72 -9.18 27.35
N GLU A 342 -24.65 -9.96 27.13
CA GLU A 342 -23.28 -9.60 27.45
C GLU A 342 -22.80 -8.34 26.70
N PHE A 343 -23.37 -8.04 25.53
CA PHE A 343 -23.01 -6.85 24.74
C PHE A 343 -23.44 -5.54 25.40
N ARG A 344 -24.35 -5.57 26.38
CA ARG A 344 -24.67 -4.39 27.22
C ARG A 344 -23.46 -3.86 27.98
N TYR A 345 -22.43 -4.70 28.16
CA TYR A 345 -21.24 -4.37 28.92
C TYR A 345 -19.98 -4.30 28.04
N GLN A 346 -20.13 -4.33 26.72
CA GLN A 346 -19.03 -4.18 25.75
C GLN A 346 -18.87 -2.68 25.40
N PRO A 347 -17.79 -2.02 25.87
CA PRO A 347 -17.71 -0.56 25.81
C PRO A 347 -17.74 0.02 24.39
N ASP A 348 -16.94 -0.52 23.46
CA ASP A 348 -16.88 0.00 22.08
C ASP A 348 -18.25 -0.06 21.38
N PHE A 349 -18.97 -1.16 21.57
CA PHE A 349 -20.31 -1.37 20.99
C PHE A 349 -21.32 -0.38 21.58
N MET A 350 -21.33 -0.24 22.91
CA MET A 350 -22.30 0.60 23.61
C MET A 350 -21.99 2.09 23.50
N ILE A 351 -20.73 2.50 23.36
CA ILE A 351 -20.35 3.89 23.07
C ILE A 351 -21.03 4.34 21.78
N ASN A 352 -20.88 3.59 20.70
CA ASN A 352 -21.47 3.94 19.41
C ASN A 352 -23.00 3.95 19.49
N TYR A 353 -23.61 2.95 20.12
CA TYR A 353 -25.06 2.90 20.27
C TYR A 353 -25.61 4.05 21.11
N SER A 354 -24.95 4.40 22.23
CA SER A 354 -25.33 5.53 23.08
C SER A 354 -25.21 6.88 22.38
N LYS A 355 -24.20 7.05 21.51
CA LYS A 355 -24.09 8.25 20.66
C LYS A 355 -25.24 8.33 19.66
N ILE A 356 -25.60 7.23 19.00
CA ILE A 356 -26.77 7.20 18.08
C ILE A 356 -28.06 7.54 18.82
N LEU A 357 -28.26 6.96 20.01
CA LEU A 357 -29.42 7.26 20.85
C LEU A 357 -29.53 8.76 21.14
N CYS A 358 -28.43 9.42 21.50
CA CYS A 358 -28.44 10.84 21.85
C CYS A 358 -28.55 11.75 20.61
N PHE A 359 -27.62 11.61 19.66
CA PHE A 359 -27.46 12.58 18.56
C PHE A 359 -28.50 12.44 17.45
N TYR A 360 -29.06 11.24 17.24
CA TYR A 360 -30.00 10.99 16.14
C TYR A 360 -31.42 10.65 16.62
N LEU A 361 -31.55 9.97 17.76
CA LEU A 361 -32.85 9.58 18.31
C LEU A 361 -33.29 10.48 19.48
N HIS A 362 -32.48 11.47 19.86
CA HIS A 362 -32.76 12.44 20.93
C HIS A 362 -33.05 11.80 22.31
N ASP A 363 -32.57 10.58 22.55
CA ASP A 363 -32.68 9.84 23.81
C ASP A 363 -31.32 9.79 24.53
N CYS A 364 -30.79 10.96 24.86
CA CYS A 364 -29.51 11.11 25.55
C CYS A 364 -29.52 10.46 26.94
N ASN A 365 -30.67 10.44 27.63
CA ASN A 365 -30.81 9.81 28.94
C ASN A 365 -30.56 8.30 28.87
N LYS A 366 -31.16 7.61 27.89
CA LYS A 366 -30.90 6.18 27.69
C LYS A 366 -29.46 5.91 27.29
N GLY A 367 -28.90 6.75 26.42
CA GLY A 367 -27.48 6.68 26.04
C GLY A 367 -26.56 6.79 27.26
N LEU A 368 -26.82 7.76 28.15
CA LEU A 368 -26.06 7.96 29.39
C LEU A 368 -26.21 6.77 30.36
N ASN A 369 -27.45 6.29 30.56
CA ASN A 369 -27.73 5.15 31.44
C ASN A 369 -26.96 3.89 31.01
N ASN A 370 -26.95 3.59 29.71
CA ASN A 370 -26.17 2.47 29.15
C ASN A 370 -24.68 2.57 29.51
N LEU A 371 -24.07 3.76 29.35
CA LEU A 371 -22.65 3.98 29.65
C LEU A 371 -22.36 3.93 31.15
N GLN A 372 -23.28 4.43 31.99
CA GLN A 372 -23.16 4.33 33.44
C GLN A 372 -23.21 2.89 33.95
N GLU A 373 -24.03 2.02 33.36
CA GLU A 373 -24.06 0.59 33.72
C GLU A 373 -22.71 -0.10 33.49
N ILE A 374 -22.00 0.27 32.41
CA ILE A 374 -20.66 -0.23 32.12
C ILE A 374 -19.67 0.19 33.21
N LEU A 375 -19.69 1.47 33.61
CA LEU A 375 -18.82 1.99 34.67
C LEU A 375 -19.14 1.42 36.06
N LYS A 376 -20.39 1.02 36.32
CA LYS A 376 -20.78 0.37 37.59
C LYS A 376 -20.29 -1.07 37.69
N LYS A 377 -20.29 -1.81 36.57
CA LYS A 377 -19.91 -3.23 36.56
C LYS A 377 -18.40 -3.46 36.55
N ASN A 378 -17.67 -2.60 35.84
CA ASN A 378 -16.22 -2.69 35.75
C ASN A 378 -15.60 -1.73 36.79
N VAL A 379 -14.90 -2.25 37.80
CA VAL A 379 -14.37 -1.42 38.90
C VAL A 379 -12.95 -0.90 38.63
N SER A 380 -12.22 -1.53 37.71
CA SER A 380 -10.82 -1.19 37.42
C SER A 380 -10.68 -0.01 36.47
N VAL A 381 -9.90 1.00 36.87
CA VAL A 381 -9.46 2.11 36.01
C VAL A 381 -8.71 1.55 34.81
N THR A 382 -9.30 1.68 33.62
CA THR A 382 -8.73 1.20 32.35
C THR A 382 -8.91 2.25 31.25
N PRO A 383 -8.06 2.29 30.22
CA PRO A 383 -8.24 3.18 29.07
C PRO A 383 -9.63 3.08 28.43
N LEU A 384 -10.22 1.87 28.47
CA LEU A 384 -11.58 1.62 27.98
C LEU A 384 -12.65 2.35 28.79
N GLN A 385 -12.49 2.46 30.12
CA GLN A 385 -13.37 3.31 30.93
C GLN A 385 -13.21 4.80 30.63
N ALA A 386 -11.99 5.25 30.31
CA ALA A 386 -11.78 6.63 29.90
C ALA A 386 -12.56 6.93 28.60
N GLN A 387 -12.55 6.01 27.63
CA GLN A 387 -13.36 6.15 26.40
C GLN A 387 -14.86 6.22 26.69
N VAL A 388 -15.37 5.39 27.62
CA VAL A 388 -16.77 5.48 28.08
C VAL A 388 -17.06 6.85 28.69
N LYS A 389 -16.17 7.36 29.55
CA LYS A 389 -16.30 8.70 30.13
C LYS A 389 -16.29 9.79 29.05
N PHE A 390 -15.41 9.73 28.05
CA PHE A 390 -15.41 10.68 26.94
C PHE A 390 -16.70 10.64 26.12
N ALA A 391 -17.26 9.46 25.86
CA ALA A 391 -18.56 9.35 25.22
C ALA A 391 -19.69 9.97 26.08
N MET A 392 -19.62 9.81 27.40
CA MET A 392 -20.54 10.51 28.32
C MET A 392 -20.34 12.02 28.29
N VAL A 393 -19.10 12.52 28.18
CA VAL A 393 -18.81 13.95 28.00
C VAL A 393 -19.53 14.49 26.77
N ASP A 394 -19.44 13.82 25.63
CA ASP A 394 -20.13 14.23 24.40
C ASP A 394 -21.65 14.31 24.60
N ILE A 395 -22.23 13.32 25.29
CA ILE A 395 -23.66 13.28 25.61
C ILE A 395 -24.04 14.41 26.57
N TYR A 396 -23.23 14.70 27.59
CA TYR A 396 -23.47 15.83 28.51
C TYR A 396 -23.43 17.18 27.78
N LEU A 397 -22.51 17.34 26.83
CA LEU A 397 -22.48 18.54 25.99
C LEU A 397 -23.74 18.64 25.13
N ALA A 398 -24.24 17.55 24.57
CA ALA A 398 -25.51 17.53 23.82
C ALA A 398 -26.73 17.88 24.69
N MET A 399 -26.65 17.59 26.00
CA MET A 399 -27.67 17.93 27.00
C MET A 399 -27.50 19.33 27.60
N ASP A 400 -26.62 20.17 27.05
CA ASP A 400 -26.29 21.51 27.57
C ASP A 400 -25.79 21.49 29.04
N ASN A 401 -25.02 20.46 29.39
CA ASN A 401 -24.42 20.28 30.71
C ASN A 401 -22.88 20.20 30.64
N PRO A 402 -22.21 21.31 30.30
CA PRO A 402 -20.76 21.33 30.11
C PRO A 402 -19.97 21.10 31.42
N TRP A 403 -20.57 21.34 32.58
CA TRP A 403 -19.89 21.19 33.87
C TRP A 403 -19.68 19.73 34.25
N ASP A 404 -20.67 18.86 34.03
CA ASP A 404 -20.51 17.41 34.23
C ASP A 404 -19.51 16.82 33.21
N ALA A 405 -19.52 17.35 31.99
CA ALA A 405 -18.53 17.06 30.96
C ALA A 405 -17.09 17.41 31.44
N ILE A 406 -16.86 18.64 31.91
CA ILE A 406 -15.57 19.09 32.47
C ILE A 406 -15.17 18.23 33.68
N LEU A 407 -16.11 17.89 34.56
CA LEU A 407 -15.85 17.06 35.73
C LEU A 407 -15.36 15.66 35.33
N LEU A 408 -15.99 15.03 34.35
CA LEU A 408 -15.56 13.74 33.82
C LEU A 408 -14.16 13.81 33.19
N CYS A 409 -13.85 14.87 32.43
CA CYS A 409 -12.49 15.10 31.93
C CYS A 409 -11.50 15.22 33.09
N GLY A 410 -11.84 15.95 34.16
CA GLY A 410 -11.00 16.08 35.35
C GLY A 410 -10.77 14.74 36.07
N GLN A 411 -11.77 13.86 36.09
CA GLN A 411 -11.59 12.49 36.62
C GLN A 411 -10.60 11.69 35.77
N VAL A 412 -10.77 11.69 34.45
CA VAL A 412 -9.84 10.99 33.53
C VAL A 412 -8.43 11.57 33.65
N GLU A 413 -8.28 12.89 33.67
CA GLU A 413 -7.00 13.55 33.89
C GLU A 413 -6.31 13.08 35.18
N LYS A 414 -7.07 12.97 36.28
CA LYS A 414 -6.54 12.54 37.58
C LYS A 414 -6.19 11.06 37.60
N ASP A 415 -6.97 10.23 36.93
CA ASP A 415 -6.80 8.78 36.85
C ASP A 415 -5.59 8.41 35.95
N PHE A 416 -5.27 9.25 34.95
CA PHE A 416 -4.29 8.99 33.89
C PHE A 416 -3.18 10.06 33.80
N LYS A 417 -2.71 10.61 34.93
CA LYS A 417 -1.85 11.82 34.98
C LYS A 417 -0.66 11.85 34.02
N GLU A 418 0.04 10.73 33.87
CA GLU A 418 1.25 10.61 33.05
C GLU A 418 1.01 9.88 31.71
N ASP A 419 -0.20 9.39 31.48
CA ASP A 419 -0.60 8.70 30.26
C ASP A 419 -1.14 9.69 29.24
N THR A 420 -0.93 9.39 27.95
CA THR A 420 -1.58 10.06 26.81
C THR A 420 -3.07 10.34 27.00
N THR A 421 -3.80 9.41 27.63
CA THR A 421 -5.23 9.53 27.94
C THR A 421 -5.52 10.72 28.87
N GLY A 422 -4.68 10.96 29.88
CA GLY A 422 -4.84 12.09 30.79
C GLY A 422 -4.49 13.42 30.13
N TYR A 423 -3.49 13.44 29.23
CA TYR A 423 -3.19 14.62 28.42
C TYR A 423 -4.32 14.95 27.44
N TYR A 424 -4.94 13.94 26.83
CA TYR A 424 -6.14 14.11 26.01
C TYR A 424 -7.30 14.69 26.84
N ALA A 425 -7.50 14.21 28.08
CA ALA A 425 -8.49 14.80 28.97
C ALA A 425 -8.21 16.28 29.33
N LYS A 426 -6.94 16.67 29.51
CA LYS A 426 -6.55 18.07 29.73
C LYS A 426 -6.87 18.94 28.53
N TYR A 427 -6.52 18.48 27.32
CA TYR A 427 -6.84 19.17 26.08
C TYR A 427 -8.35 19.32 25.92
N TYR A 428 -9.09 18.23 26.09
CA TYR A 428 -10.53 18.23 25.90
C TYR A 428 -11.25 19.14 26.91
N LYS A 429 -10.78 19.19 28.16
CA LYS A 429 -11.25 20.15 29.15
C LYS A 429 -11.05 21.60 28.69
N ALA A 430 -9.85 21.94 28.18
CA ALA A 430 -9.57 23.27 27.62
C ALA A 430 -10.45 23.58 26.40
N TYR A 431 -10.68 22.58 25.56
CA TYR A 431 -11.57 22.68 24.40
C TYR A 431 -13.02 22.97 24.82
N ILE A 432 -13.55 22.32 25.87
CA ILE A 432 -14.90 22.63 26.37
C ILE A 432 -15.00 24.08 26.86
N TYR A 433 -14.00 24.61 27.57
CA TYR A 433 -13.98 26.04 27.94
C TYR A 433 -14.00 26.95 26.71
N TYR A 434 -13.27 26.59 25.66
CA TYR A 434 -13.30 27.30 24.39
C TYR A 434 -14.70 27.26 23.76
N LEU A 435 -15.34 26.09 23.67
CA LEU A 435 -16.70 25.92 23.15
C LEU A 435 -17.76 26.69 23.97
N MET A 436 -17.52 26.87 25.27
CA MET A 436 -18.35 27.71 26.14
C MET A 436 -18.15 29.22 25.90
N GLY A 437 -17.12 29.61 25.15
CA GLY A 437 -16.78 31.00 24.85
C GLY A 437 -15.81 31.66 25.83
N ASP A 438 -15.23 30.89 26.75
CA ASP A 438 -14.16 31.36 27.65
C ASP A 438 -12.80 31.28 26.94
N ILE A 439 -12.66 32.11 25.90
CA ILE A 439 -11.52 32.10 24.97
C ILE A 439 -10.21 32.39 25.72
N GLN A 440 -10.23 33.32 26.67
CA GLN A 440 -9.04 33.70 27.43
C GLN A 440 -8.55 32.54 28.30
N PHE A 441 -9.44 31.89 29.06
CA PHE A 441 -9.06 30.75 29.88
C PHE A 441 -8.58 29.58 29.02
N ALA A 442 -9.32 29.26 27.96
CA ALA A 442 -8.98 28.16 27.07
C ALA A 442 -7.61 28.37 26.40
N LYS A 443 -7.32 29.59 25.92
CA LYS A 443 -6.01 29.94 25.37
C LYS A 443 -4.88 29.70 26.36
N ALA A 444 -5.04 30.14 27.62
CA ALA A 444 -4.03 29.91 28.65
C ALA A 444 -3.78 28.41 28.87
N GLN A 445 -4.82 27.57 28.81
CA GLN A 445 -4.67 26.11 28.92
C GLN A 445 -3.96 25.51 27.69
N PHE A 446 -4.32 25.94 26.47
CA PHE A 446 -3.64 25.51 25.24
C PHE A 446 -2.16 25.93 25.22
N ASP A 447 -1.83 27.12 25.74
CA ASP A 447 -0.47 27.62 25.89
C ASP A 447 0.38 26.80 26.88
N VAL A 448 -0.24 26.21 27.90
CA VAL A 448 0.44 25.24 28.79
C VAL A 448 0.67 23.91 28.06
N LEU A 449 -0.32 23.44 27.32
CA LEU A 449 -0.26 22.16 26.61
C LEU A 449 0.74 22.18 25.44
N LYS A 450 0.85 23.29 24.70
CA LYS A 450 1.84 23.42 23.62
C LYS A 450 3.29 23.34 24.11
N GLY A 451 3.55 23.74 25.37
CA GLY A 451 4.87 23.61 26.00
C GLY A 451 5.31 22.16 26.21
N SER A 452 4.41 21.19 26.06
CA SER A 452 4.67 19.75 26.17
C SER A 452 4.79 19.08 24.79
N THR A 453 5.66 19.62 23.93
CA THR A 453 5.79 19.25 22.49
C THR A 453 6.08 17.77 22.20
N THR A 454 6.48 16.97 23.20
CA THR A 454 6.68 15.52 23.06
C THR A 454 5.38 14.70 23.17
N LYS A 455 4.23 15.34 23.40
CA LYS A 455 2.93 14.68 23.61
C LYS A 455 2.06 14.80 22.34
N PHE A 456 1.32 13.74 22.02
CA PHE A 456 0.45 13.67 20.84
C PHE A 456 -0.57 14.83 20.74
N VAL A 457 -1.06 15.32 21.89
CA VAL A 457 -2.03 16.44 21.94
C VAL A 457 -1.41 17.82 21.71
N ALA A 458 -0.08 17.91 21.64
CA ALA A 458 0.61 19.19 21.51
C ALA A 458 0.30 19.85 20.16
N ASN A 459 0.17 19.09 19.08
CA ASN A 459 -0.15 19.65 17.76
C ASN A 459 -1.54 20.28 17.73
N ASP A 460 -2.56 19.61 18.26
CA ASP A 460 -3.92 20.16 18.34
C ASP A 460 -3.96 21.41 19.23
N ALA A 461 -3.25 21.38 20.36
CA ALA A 461 -3.13 22.53 21.26
C ALA A 461 -2.39 23.70 20.62
N ILE A 462 -1.35 23.43 19.81
CA ILE A 462 -0.64 24.45 19.02
C ILE A 462 -1.60 25.08 18.03
N ASN A 463 -2.32 24.27 17.23
CA ASN A 463 -3.25 24.76 16.22
C ASN A 463 -4.33 25.67 16.85
N LYS A 464 -4.96 25.23 17.94
CA LYS A 464 -5.95 26.07 18.64
C LYS A 464 -5.34 27.32 19.29
N SER A 465 -4.14 27.21 19.87
CA SER A 465 -3.42 28.37 20.44
C SER A 465 -3.08 29.42 19.39
N VAL A 466 -2.58 28.99 18.22
CA VAL A 466 -2.21 29.86 17.09
C VAL A 466 -3.45 30.51 16.48
N PHE A 467 -4.48 29.71 16.15
CA PHE A 467 -5.75 30.22 15.63
C PHE A 467 -6.36 31.31 16.54
N ILE A 468 -6.41 31.07 17.86
CA ILE A 468 -6.88 32.08 18.80
C ILE A 468 -5.93 33.30 18.79
N GLN A 469 -4.62 33.10 18.81
CA GLN A 469 -3.63 34.17 18.88
C GLN A 469 -3.67 35.13 17.67
N GLU A 470 -3.87 34.60 16.47
CA GLU A 470 -3.97 35.38 15.22
C GLU A 470 -5.22 36.25 15.23
N ASN A 471 -6.35 35.67 15.62
CA ASN A 471 -7.63 36.36 15.63
C ASN A 471 -7.74 37.42 16.75
N ILE A 472 -7.16 37.18 17.93
CA ILE A 472 -7.18 38.18 19.02
C ILE A 472 -6.23 39.35 18.78
N ALA A 473 -5.22 39.19 17.92
CA ALA A 473 -4.31 40.28 17.55
C ALA A 473 -5.05 41.35 16.73
N PHE A 474 -6.08 40.94 15.99
CA PHE A 474 -6.95 41.83 15.23
C PHE A 474 -8.12 42.36 16.06
N ASP A 475 -8.79 41.49 16.84
CA ASP A 475 -9.94 41.85 17.68
C ASP A 475 -9.84 41.28 19.10
N SER A 476 -9.58 42.15 20.08
CA SER A 476 -9.51 41.79 21.50
C SER A 476 -10.88 41.61 22.18
N SER A 477 -12.00 41.80 21.46
CA SER A 477 -13.35 41.60 22.00
C SER A 477 -13.69 40.12 22.18
N TYR A 478 -12.99 39.23 21.46
CA TYR A 478 -13.25 37.80 21.35
C TYR A 478 -14.60 37.43 20.72
N VAL A 479 -15.43 38.39 20.31
CA VAL A 479 -16.80 38.11 19.88
C VAL A 479 -16.83 37.22 18.62
N PRO A 480 -16.08 37.50 17.53
CA PRO A 480 -16.05 36.61 16.37
C PRO A 480 -15.58 35.19 16.72
N LEU A 481 -14.58 35.06 17.60
CA LEU A 481 -14.09 33.77 18.10
C LEU A 481 -15.14 33.03 18.93
N GLN A 482 -15.96 33.74 19.72
CA GLN A 482 -17.05 33.12 20.48
C GLN A 482 -18.14 32.58 19.55
N TYR A 483 -18.49 33.31 18.47
CA TYR A 483 -19.40 32.80 17.45
C TYR A 483 -18.81 31.57 16.75
N PHE A 484 -17.52 31.60 16.42
CA PHE A 484 -16.85 30.45 15.79
C PHE A 484 -16.81 29.24 16.73
N ALA A 485 -16.49 29.44 18.00
CA ALA A 485 -16.51 28.40 19.02
C ALA A 485 -17.92 27.82 19.23
N LYS A 486 -18.97 28.65 19.14
CA LYS A 486 -20.36 28.18 19.16
C LYS A 486 -20.72 27.38 17.92
N ALA A 487 -20.21 27.74 16.74
CA ALA A 487 -20.37 26.91 15.55
C ALA A 487 -19.70 25.54 15.73
N GLU A 488 -18.46 25.49 16.24
CA GLU A 488 -17.78 24.22 16.54
C GLU A 488 -18.51 23.43 17.64
N TYR A 489 -19.15 24.08 18.61
CA TYR A 489 -19.94 23.41 19.63
C TYR A 489 -21.18 22.75 19.04
N MET A 490 -21.90 23.46 18.17
CA MET A 490 -23.08 22.93 17.47
C MET A 490 -22.68 21.78 16.53
N GLU A 491 -21.56 21.91 15.81
CA GLU A 491 -20.97 20.84 15.01
C GLU A 491 -20.64 19.62 15.87
N HIS A 492 -20.06 19.82 17.05
CA HIS A 492 -19.68 18.76 17.99
C HIS A 492 -20.88 17.93 18.47
N ILE A 493 -22.03 18.57 18.65
CA ILE A 493 -23.28 17.90 19.06
C ILE A 493 -24.18 17.52 17.88
N PHE A 494 -23.64 17.51 16.66
CA PHE A 494 -24.32 17.09 15.43
C PHE A 494 -25.48 18.01 15.00
N ASP A 495 -25.53 19.25 15.48
CA ASP A 495 -26.47 20.29 15.02
C ASP A 495 -25.82 21.19 13.95
N PHE A 496 -25.62 20.60 12.78
CA PHE A 496 -24.88 21.23 11.68
C PHE A 496 -25.54 22.49 11.11
N TYR A 497 -26.88 22.56 11.11
CA TYR A 497 -27.59 23.74 10.61
C TYR A 497 -27.42 24.92 11.56
N LYS A 498 -27.53 24.72 12.88
CA LYS A 498 -27.20 25.78 13.84
C LYS A 498 -25.74 26.19 13.77
N ALA A 499 -24.83 25.24 13.51
CA ALA A 499 -23.42 25.55 13.31
C ALA A 499 -23.24 26.53 12.13
N LEU A 500 -23.92 26.27 11.00
CA LEU A 500 -23.94 27.16 9.83
C LEU A 500 -24.51 28.54 10.16
N ASP A 501 -25.60 28.62 10.95
CA ASP A 501 -26.19 29.91 11.35
C ASP A 501 -25.19 30.81 12.12
N TYR A 502 -24.40 30.21 13.04
CA TYR A 502 -23.35 30.93 13.75
C TYR A 502 -22.25 31.42 12.80
N LEU A 503 -21.85 30.60 11.82
CA LEU A 503 -20.83 30.95 10.83
C LEU A 503 -21.30 32.06 9.88
N ASP A 504 -22.54 31.97 9.40
CA ASP A 504 -23.14 33.00 8.54
C ASP A 504 -23.28 34.34 9.28
N THR A 505 -23.55 34.30 10.59
CA THR A 505 -23.55 35.51 11.42
C THR A 505 -22.19 36.20 11.40
N ILE A 506 -21.08 35.44 11.38
CA ILE A 506 -19.72 36.00 11.29
C ILE A 506 -19.50 36.64 9.93
N LEU A 507 -19.86 35.95 8.83
CA LEU A 507 -19.71 36.46 7.47
C LEU A 507 -20.44 37.78 7.24
N VAL A 508 -21.62 37.95 7.85
CA VAL A 508 -22.44 39.17 7.71
C VAL A 508 -21.95 40.30 8.63
N THR A 509 -21.70 39.98 9.91
CA THR A 509 -21.44 41.01 10.94
C THR A 509 -19.98 41.45 10.99
N TYR A 510 -19.06 40.55 10.62
CA TYR A 510 -17.61 40.74 10.73
C TYR A 510 -16.90 40.48 9.39
N SER A 511 -17.50 40.90 8.28
CA SER A 511 -17.05 40.63 6.91
C SER A 511 -15.61 41.07 6.56
N SER A 512 -14.98 41.92 7.38
CA SER A 512 -13.58 42.36 7.21
C SER A 512 -12.61 41.74 8.23
N HIS A 513 -13.08 40.80 9.06
CA HIS A 513 -12.25 40.13 10.05
C HIS A 513 -11.37 39.06 9.39
N PRO A 514 -10.14 38.83 9.86
CA PRO A 514 -9.26 37.77 9.33
C PRO A 514 -9.72 36.34 9.66
N ILE A 515 -10.91 36.12 10.24
CA ILE A 515 -11.43 34.77 10.57
C ILE A 515 -12.25 34.20 9.40
N ILE A 516 -12.42 34.98 8.32
CA ILE A 516 -13.42 34.67 7.29
C ILE A 516 -13.02 33.45 6.47
N ASP A 517 -11.74 33.26 6.20
CA ASP A 517 -11.20 32.07 5.55
C ASP A 517 -11.41 30.80 6.41
N ASP A 518 -11.15 30.87 7.72
CA ASP A 518 -11.47 29.81 8.67
C ASP A 518 -12.98 29.48 8.67
N VAL A 519 -13.84 30.52 8.62
CA VAL A 519 -15.30 30.37 8.57
C VAL A 519 -15.72 29.67 7.28
N LEU A 520 -15.20 30.09 6.13
CA LEU A 520 -15.50 29.46 4.83
C LEU A 520 -15.06 27.99 4.81
N PHE A 521 -13.88 27.69 5.34
CA PHE A 521 -13.38 26.33 5.40
C PHE A 521 -14.22 25.46 6.33
N LYS A 522 -14.57 25.98 7.51
CA LYS A 522 -15.47 25.29 8.44
C LYS A 522 -16.85 25.04 7.83
N LYS A 523 -17.42 26.00 7.10
CA LYS A 523 -18.67 25.78 6.35
C LYS A 523 -18.53 24.66 5.33
N ALA A 524 -17.44 24.64 4.55
CA ALA A 524 -17.18 23.56 3.60
C ALA A 524 -17.10 22.18 4.27
N GLN A 525 -16.42 22.08 5.41
CA GLN A 525 -16.35 20.85 6.22
C GLN A 525 -17.74 20.39 6.67
N ILE A 526 -18.59 21.31 7.14
CA ILE A 526 -19.96 21.01 7.56
C ILE A 526 -20.81 20.56 6.35
N TYR A 527 -20.72 21.25 5.21
CA TYR A 527 -21.44 20.84 4.00
C TYR A 527 -20.99 19.47 3.46
N LYS A 528 -19.71 19.11 3.59
CA LYS A 528 -19.23 17.75 3.30
C LYS A 528 -19.90 16.71 4.20
N LYS A 529 -20.04 17.00 5.51
CA LYS A 529 -20.74 16.10 6.46
C LYS A 529 -22.23 15.97 6.16
N LEU A 530 -22.84 17.00 5.59
CA LEU A 530 -24.23 17.03 5.09
C LEU A 530 -24.39 16.42 3.69
N SER A 531 -23.32 15.89 3.09
CA SER A 531 -23.29 15.40 1.72
C SER A 531 -23.72 16.44 0.67
N GLN A 532 -23.66 17.72 1.00
CA GLN A 532 -23.95 18.85 0.12
C GLN A 532 -22.68 19.31 -0.59
N TYR A 533 -22.11 18.39 -1.40
CA TYR A 533 -20.79 18.56 -1.99
C TYR A 533 -20.68 19.76 -2.94
N ASP A 534 -21.73 20.08 -3.69
CA ASP A 534 -21.73 21.25 -4.57
C ASP A 534 -21.56 22.56 -3.78
N ILE A 535 -22.18 22.66 -2.60
CA ILE A 535 -22.06 23.84 -1.74
C ILE A 535 -20.69 23.87 -1.06
N ALA A 536 -20.19 22.72 -0.61
CA ALA A 536 -18.83 22.62 -0.09
C ALA A 536 -17.79 23.08 -1.12
N ILE A 537 -17.91 22.64 -2.39
CA ILE A 537 -17.07 23.10 -3.50
C ILE A 537 -17.13 24.62 -3.64
N ALA A 538 -18.33 25.21 -3.59
CA ALA A 538 -18.50 26.65 -3.71
C ALA A 538 -17.80 27.42 -2.57
N GLU A 539 -17.88 26.95 -1.32
CA GLU A 539 -17.19 27.58 -0.19
C GLU A 539 -15.67 27.43 -0.29
N LEU A 540 -15.16 26.25 -0.67
CA LEU A 540 -13.71 26.03 -0.88
C LEU A 540 -13.15 26.88 -2.03
N THR A 541 -13.94 27.05 -3.10
CA THR A 541 -13.53 27.88 -4.25
C THR A 541 -13.38 29.35 -3.84
N LYS A 542 -14.23 29.87 -2.94
CA LYS A 542 -14.07 31.23 -2.42
C LYS A 542 -12.75 31.43 -1.68
N ILE A 543 -12.25 30.40 -0.98
CA ILE A 543 -10.94 30.43 -0.32
C ILE A 543 -9.84 30.55 -1.38
N ILE A 544 -9.89 29.70 -2.40
CA ILE A 544 -8.88 29.70 -3.48
C ILE A 544 -8.88 31.02 -4.23
N ASP A 545 -10.06 31.60 -4.49
CA ASP A 545 -10.18 32.83 -5.27
C ASP A 545 -9.77 34.09 -4.50
N ASN A 546 -10.03 34.14 -3.18
CA ASN A 546 -9.91 35.38 -2.40
C ASN A 546 -8.91 35.34 -1.24
N TYR A 547 -8.55 34.14 -0.77
CA TYR A 547 -7.71 33.91 0.42
C TYR A 547 -6.54 32.96 0.11
N TYR A 548 -6.08 32.95 -1.15
CA TYR A 548 -5.02 32.05 -1.62
C TYR A 548 -3.67 32.21 -0.89
N PHE A 549 -3.46 33.35 -0.24
CA PHE A 549 -2.25 33.68 0.51
C PHE A 549 -2.33 33.23 1.98
N GLU A 550 -3.49 32.80 2.45
CA GLU A 550 -3.68 32.31 3.82
C GLU A 550 -3.21 30.86 3.97
N VAL A 551 -2.93 30.47 5.21
CA VAL A 551 -2.40 29.14 5.54
C VAL A 551 -3.40 28.02 5.19
N ILE A 552 -4.69 28.33 5.05
CA ILE A 552 -5.76 27.35 4.81
C ILE A 552 -6.00 27.02 3.32
N ALA A 553 -5.30 27.70 2.41
CA ALA A 553 -5.52 27.55 0.97
C ALA A 553 -5.08 26.18 0.43
N ASP A 554 -4.03 25.59 0.99
CA ASP A 554 -3.57 24.23 0.64
C ASP A 554 -4.54 23.16 1.17
N ASP A 555 -5.04 23.29 2.40
CA ASP A 555 -6.14 22.49 2.94
C ASP A 555 -7.35 22.51 2.01
N ALA A 556 -7.77 23.70 1.57
CA ALA A 556 -8.91 23.87 0.68
C ALA A 556 -8.70 23.22 -0.69
N LEU A 557 -7.51 23.36 -1.29
CA LEU A 557 -7.16 22.69 -2.54
C LEU A 557 -7.19 21.16 -2.43
N TYR A 558 -6.63 20.62 -1.34
CA TYR A 558 -6.64 19.18 -1.10
C TYR A 558 -8.06 18.66 -0.94
N ASP A 559 -8.86 19.30 -0.10
CA ASP A 559 -10.25 18.92 0.13
C ASP A 559 -11.10 18.99 -1.14
N LEU A 560 -10.91 20.04 -1.95
CA LEU A 560 -11.59 20.19 -3.23
C LEU A 560 -11.23 19.07 -4.20
N ALA A 561 -9.94 18.72 -4.29
CA ALA A 561 -9.47 17.62 -5.13
C ALA A 561 -10.08 16.27 -4.71
N MET A 562 -10.20 16.03 -3.40
CA MET A 562 -10.78 14.78 -2.87
C MET A 562 -12.28 14.70 -3.10
N ILE A 563 -13.02 15.81 -3.02
CA ILE A 563 -14.44 15.81 -3.42
C ILE A 563 -14.58 15.40 -4.90
N TYR A 564 -13.80 15.98 -5.81
CA TYR A 564 -13.87 15.63 -7.23
C TYR A 564 -13.50 14.17 -7.51
N ALA A 565 -12.46 13.66 -6.85
CA ALA A 565 -12.02 12.28 -7.02
C ALA A 565 -12.99 11.26 -6.42
N ASP A 566 -13.42 11.48 -5.18
CA ASP A 566 -14.13 10.46 -4.41
C ASP A 566 -15.63 10.48 -4.65
N VAL A 567 -16.22 11.67 -4.83
CA VAL A 567 -17.68 11.84 -5.04
C VAL A 567 -18.01 11.79 -6.52
N TYR A 568 -17.40 12.67 -7.31
CA TYR A 568 -17.77 12.85 -8.73
C TYR A 568 -17.00 11.92 -9.68
N LYS A 569 -16.00 11.19 -9.18
CA LYS A 569 -15.08 10.35 -9.98
C LYS A 569 -14.41 11.14 -11.12
N ASN A 570 -14.27 12.45 -10.95
CA ASN A 570 -13.63 13.34 -11.90
C ASN A 570 -12.13 13.43 -11.57
N TYR A 571 -11.39 12.39 -11.99
CA TYR A 571 -9.97 12.29 -11.71
C TYR A 571 -9.12 13.35 -12.42
N ASP A 572 -9.57 13.87 -13.57
CA ASP A 572 -8.84 14.91 -14.30
C ASP A 572 -8.83 16.22 -13.53
N LYS A 573 -10.00 16.65 -13.03
CA LYS A 573 -10.08 17.85 -12.19
C LYS A 573 -9.34 17.68 -10.87
N ALA A 574 -9.43 16.50 -10.25
CA ALA A 574 -8.66 16.20 -9.05
C ALA A 574 -7.14 16.27 -9.30
N LYS A 575 -6.65 15.74 -10.43
CA LYS A 575 -5.23 15.82 -10.80
C LYS A 575 -4.77 17.27 -10.96
N GLU A 576 -5.56 18.11 -11.62
CA GLU A 576 -5.27 19.54 -11.80
C GLU A 576 -5.06 20.24 -10.44
N LEU A 577 -6.00 20.05 -9.51
CA LEU A 577 -5.95 20.67 -8.17
C LEU A 577 -4.80 20.15 -7.32
N LEU A 578 -4.50 18.84 -7.36
CA LEU A 578 -3.37 18.27 -6.63
C LEU A 578 -2.02 18.74 -7.18
N LEU A 579 -1.90 18.91 -8.50
CA LEU A 579 -0.70 19.49 -9.11
C LEU A 579 -0.53 20.95 -8.73
N GLN A 580 -1.63 21.71 -8.67
CA GLN A 580 -1.63 23.08 -8.19
C GLN A 580 -1.12 23.14 -6.74
N LEU A 581 -1.67 22.32 -5.84
CA LEU A 581 -1.22 22.23 -4.44
C LEU A 581 0.29 21.96 -4.34
N ILE A 582 0.81 21.00 -5.10
CA ILE A 582 2.24 20.65 -5.07
C ILE A 582 3.12 21.79 -5.57
N THR A 583 2.63 22.55 -6.55
CA THR A 583 3.40 23.62 -7.21
C THR A 583 3.41 24.88 -6.36
N ASP A 584 2.25 25.27 -5.87
CA ASP A 584 2.03 26.57 -5.23
C ASP A 584 2.30 26.49 -3.71
N PHE A 585 2.14 25.32 -3.10
CA PHE A 585 2.39 25.07 -1.67
C PHE A 585 3.40 23.93 -1.42
N PRO A 586 4.66 24.07 -1.87
CA PRO A 586 5.65 22.99 -1.82
C PRO A 586 6.06 22.55 -0.40
N VAL A 587 5.72 23.33 0.64
CA VAL A 587 6.00 23.05 2.05
C VAL A 587 4.76 22.50 2.78
N SER A 588 3.61 22.41 2.10
CA SER A 588 2.38 21.88 2.68
C SER A 588 2.56 20.42 3.14
N ILE A 589 1.95 20.08 4.27
CA ILE A 589 1.88 18.70 4.76
C ILE A 589 1.09 17.78 3.79
N TYR A 590 0.30 18.36 2.90
CA TYR A 590 -0.50 17.64 1.91
C TYR A 590 0.28 17.26 0.64
N VAL A 591 1.50 17.75 0.43
CA VAL A 591 2.28 17.46 -0.79
C VAL A 591 2.51 15.97 -1.00
N ASP A 592 2.88 15.25 0.06
CA ASP A 592 3.14 13.81 -0.03
C ASP A 592 1.83 13.03 -0.25
N MET A 593 0.75 13.44 0.42
CA MET A 593 -0.58 12.86 0.20
C MET A 593 -1.06 13.09 -1.24
N ALA A 594 -0.89 14.29 -1.78
CA ALA A 594 -1.23 14.64 -3.15
C ALA A 594 -0.47 13.77 -4.17
N ARG A 595 0.85 13.57 -3.99
CA ARG A 595 1.65 12.68 -4.85
C ARG A 595 1.15 11.23 -4.82
N LEU A 596 0.79 10.73 -3.64
CA LEU A 596 0.23 9.38 -3.51
C LEU A 596 -1.10 9.24 -4.25
N GLN A 597 -2.00 10.23 -4.13
CA GLN A 597 -3.28 10.21 -4.84
C GLN A 597 -3.10 10.31 -6.36
N LEU A 598 -2.20 11.16 -6.84
CA LEU A 598 -1.87 11.26 -8.28
C LEU A 598 -1.41 9.92 -8.86
N ASN A 599 -0.64 9.13 -8.11
CA ASN A 599 -0.24 7.78 -8.55
C ASN A 599 -1.43 6.82 -8.59
N LYS A 600 -2.35 6.87 -7.62
CA LYS A 600 -3.57 6.05 -7.65
C LYS A 600 -4.45 6.36 -8.86
N PHE A 601 -4.58 7.64 -9.22
CA PHE A 601 -5.41 8.05 -10.36
C PHE A 601 -4.81 7.69 -11.74
N LYS A 602 -3.56 7.22 -11.80
CA LYS A 602 -2.99 6.63 -13.03
C LYS A 602 -3.42 5.18 -13.25
N ASN A 603 -3.78 4.48 -12.19
CA ASN A 603 -4.18 3.08 -12.23
C ASN A 603 -5.71 2.89 -12.39
N ASN A 604 -6.47 3.97 -12.25
CA ASN A 604 -7.94 3.98 -12.30
C ASN A 604 -8.50 4.72 -13.54
N SER A 605 -7.64 5.18 -14.45
CA SER A 605 -8.00 5.96 -15.65
C SER A 605 -7.88 5.15 -16.92
#